data_AF-A0AAD1NVQ4-F1
#
_entry.id   AF-A0AAD1NVQ4-F1
#
_cell.length_a   1.000
_cell.length_b   1.000
_cell.length_c   1.000
_cell.angle_alpha   90.00
_cell.angle_beta   90.00
_cell.angle_gamma   90.00
#
_symmetry.space_group_name_H-M   'P 1'
#
loop_
_entity.id
_entity.type
_entity.pdbx_description
1 polymer ?
#
loop_
_entity_poly.entity_id
_entity_poly.type
_entity_poly.pdbx_seq_one_letter_code
_entity_poly.pdbx_strand_id
1 'polypeptide(L)'
;MAGLPQTVAGARLKDHDATVATWGDPRIVLRCGVNKPAGLQPTSRCDVINDVGWFSEQIDNGWRFTTIGRMGNVEVTVPTSYVPQADALVDLSAAVKKMPQVRSCQ
;
A
#
# COMPACT_ATOMS: atom_id res chain seq x y z
N MET A 1 -5.90 13.12 1.88
CA MET A 1 -4.77 12.69 1.03
C MET A 1 -4.53 13.71 -0.08
N ALA A 2 -3.28 14.08 -0.36
CA ALA A 2 -2.96 15.03 -1.43
C ALA A 2 -1.93 14.45 -2.41
N GLY A 3 -2.22 14.55 -3.71
CA GLY A 3 -1.35 14.09 -4.79
C GLY A 3 -1.25 12.57 -4.92
N LEU A 4 -2.41 11.91 -4.94
CA LEU A 4 -2.54 10.51 -5.34
C LEU A 4 -2.41 10.37 -6.87
N PRO A 5 -1.84 9.26 -7.38
CA PRO A 5 -1.78 9.00 -8.80
C PRO A 5 -3.18 8.78 -9.39
N GLN A 6 -3.41 9.28 -10.61
CA GLN A 6 -4.67 9.08 -11.34
C GLN A 6 -4.85 7.64 -11.83
N THR A 7 -3.75 6.91 -11.96
CA THR A 7 -3.73 5.50 -12.39
C THR A 7 -2.78 4.71 -11.50
N VAL A 8 -3.18 3.49 -11.11
CA VAL A 8 -2.36 2.55 -10.35
C VAL A 8 -2.50 1.17 -10.99
N ALA A 9 -1.41 0.53 -11.40
CA ALA A 9 -1.42 -0.74 -12.12
C ALA A 9 -2.40 -0.77 -13.30
N GLY A 10 -2.48 0.35 -14.05
CA GLY A 10 -3.43 0.54 -15.15
C GLY A 10 -4.89 0.85 -14.73
N ALA A 11 -5.23 0.73 -13.46
CA ALA A 11 -6.55 1.05 -12.92
C ALA A 11 -6.72 2.56 -12.67
N ARG A 12 -7.80 3.16 -13.17
CA ARG A 12 -8.10 4.59 -12.94
C ARG A 12 -8.69 4.84 -11.55
N LEU A 13 -8.33 5.97 -10.95
CA LEU A 13 -8.88 6.46 -9.67
C LEU A 13 -10.41 6.56 -9.78
N LYS A 14 -11.11 5.96 -8.81
CA LYS A 14 -12.58 5.92 -8.73
C LYS A 14 -13.12 6.86 -7.67
N ASP A 15 -12.56 6.77 -6.47
CA ASP A 15 -13.01 7.53 -5.31
C ASP A 15 -11.86 7.73 -4.32
N HIS A 16 -11.86 8.83 -3.58
CA HIS A 16 -10.88 9.10 -2.52
C HIS A 16 -11.37 10.14 -1.53
N ASP A 17 -10.91 10.01 -0.29
CA ASP A 17 -11.13 10.98 0.78
C ASP A 17 -9.84 11.25 1.59
N ALA A 18 -9.98 11.59 2.87
CA ALA A 18 -8.86 11.82 3.75
C ALA A 18 -8.07 10.54 4.11
N THR A 19 -8.73 9.38 4.20
CA THR A 19 -8.19 8.11 4.73
C THR A 19 -8.32 6.91 3.79
N VAL A 20 -9.20 6.93 2.78
CA VAL A 20 -9.36 5.86 1.78
C VAL A 20 -9.22 6.39 0.35
N ALA A 21 -8.64 5.58 -0.54
CA ALA A 21 -8.65 5.79 -1.98
C ALA A 21 -8.83 4.48 -2.73
N THR A 22 -9.50 4.51 -3.88
CA THR A 22 -9.81 3.31 -4.66
C THR A 22 -9.58 3.51 -6.15
N TRP A 23 -9.07 2.49 -6.83
CA TRP A 23 -8.84 2.46 -8.27
C TRP A 23 -9.48 1.22 -8.91
N GLY A 24 -10.04 1.39 -10.11
CA GLY A 24 -10.54 0.28 -10.92
C GLY A 24 -11.76 -0.46 -10.37
N ASP A 25 -12.08 -1.57 -11.02
CA ASP A 25 -13.06 -2.57 -10.62
C ASP A 25 -12.65 -3.93 -11.25
N PRO A 26 -12.19 -4.93 -10.47
CA PRO A 26 -12.15 -5.00 -9.02
C PRO A 26 -11.23 -3.94 -8.41
N ARG A 27 -11.55 -3.48 -7.20
CA ARG A 27 -10.94 -2.28 -6.61
C ARG A 27 -9.58 -2.57 -5.99
N ILE A 28 -8.56 -1.83 -6.42
CA ILE A 28 -7.36 -1.59 -5.62
C ILE A 28 -7.76 -0.59 -4.53
N VAL A 29 -7.45 -0.88 -3.27
CA VAL A 29 -7.87 -0.04 -2.13
C VAL A 29 -6.66 0.37 -1.33
N LEU A 30 -6.47 1.67 -1.13
CA LEU A 30 -5.50 2.23 -0.21
C LEU A 30 -6.23 2.76 1.03
N ARG A 31 -5.71 2.45 2.22
CA ARG A 31 -6.20 2.97 3.50
C ARG A 31 -5.04 3.54 4.32
N CYS A 32 -5.17 4.77 4.77
CA CYS A 32 -4.20 5.43 5.65
C CYS A 32 -4.62 5.30 7.11
N GLY A 33 -3.64 5.18 8.00
CA GLY A 33 -3.86 5.19 9.45
C GLY A 33 -4.43 3.88 9.99
N VAL A 34 -4.18 2.76 9.32
CA VAL A 34 -4.61 1.45 9.83
C VAL A 34 -3.78 1.04 11.05
N ASN A 35 -4.36 0.18 11.88
CA ASN A 35 -3.61 -0.45 12.96
C ASN A 35 -2.51 -1.36 12.39
N LYS A 36 -1.47 -1.57 13.21
CA LYS A 36 -0.42 -2.54 12.89
C LYS A 36 -1.05 -3.93 12.64
N PRO A 37 -0.75 -4.61 11.52
CA PRO A 37 -1.26 -5.95 11.25
C PRO A 37 -0.83 -6.94 12.32
N ALA A 38 -1.71 -7.86 12.70
CA ALA A 38 -1.42 -8.86 13.73
C ALA A 38 -0.23 -9.77 13.34
N GLY A 39 -0.08 -10.05 12.03
CA GLY A 39 1.02 -10.85 11.50
C GLY A 39 2.38 -10.12 11.43
N LEU A 40 2.42 -8.80 11.63
CA LEU A 40 3.66 -8.04 11.54
C LEU A 40 4.52 -8.22 12.81
N GLN A 41 5.57 -9.03 12.69
CA GLN A 41 6.54 -9.33 13.73
C GLN A 41 7.90 -8.65 13.45
N PRO A 42 8.78 -8.50 14.45
CA PRO A 42 10.11 -7.92 14.24
C PRO A 42 10.97 -8.68 13.22
N THR A 43 10.72 -9.98 13.04
CA THR A 43 11.39 -10.86 12.09
C THR A 43 10.67 -11.01 10.75
N SER A 44 9.52 -10.35 10.57
CA SER A 44 8.78 -10.38 9.32
C SER A 44 9.63 -9.83 8.18
N ARG A 45 9.49 -10.44 7.01
CA ARG A 45 10.11 -9.94 5.80
C ARG A 45 9.61 -8.52 5.52
N CYS A 46 10.55 -7.61 5.27
CA CYS A 46 10.24 -6.29 4.75
C CYS A 46 10.65 -6.22 3.28
N ASP A 47 9.67 -6.09 2.40
CA ASP A 47 9.88 -5.90 0.98
C ASP A 47 10.02 -4.41 0.69
N VAL A 48 11.21 -3.98 0.26
CA VAL A 48 11.47 -2.57 -0.06
C VAL A 48 11.22 -2.33 -1.54
N ILE A 49 10.23 -1.49 -1.85
CA ILE A 49 9.88 -1.07 -3.21
C ILE A 49 9.95 0.45 -3.24
N ASN A 50 10.82 0.98 -4.10
CA ASN A 50 11.07 2.41 -4.21
C ASN A 50 11.25 3.06 -2.82
N ASP A 51 12.15 2.56 -1.96
CA ASP A 51 12.41 3.05 -0.59
C ASP A 51 11.21 3.05 0.37
N VAL A 52 10.13 2.35 0.04
CA VAL A 52 9.01 2.08 0.94
C VAL A 52 9.09 0.63 1.37
N GLY A 53 9.22 0.40 2.67
CA GLY A 53 9.17 -0.94 3.25
C GLY A 53 7.74 -1.42 3.42
N TRP A 54 7.46 -2.64 2.97
CA TRP A 54 6.14 -3.26 2.97
C TRP A 54 6.17 -4.61 3.68
N PHE A 55 5.15 -4.85 4.49
CA PHE A 55 4.75 -6.17 4.95
C PHE A 55 3.71 -6.73 3.99
N SER A 56 3.96 -7.91 3.44
CA SER A 56 3.13 -8.54 2.42
C SER A 56 2.33 -9.70 3.01
N GLU A 57 1.01 -9.69 2.83
CA GLU A 57 0.10 -10.75 3.27
C GLU A 57 -0.71 -11.23 2.06
N GLN A 58 -0.72 -12.54 1.83
CA GLN A 58 -1.64 -13.14 0.88
C GLN A 58 -3.03 -13.22 1.53
N ILE A 59 -4.06 -12.80 0.78
CA ILE A 59 -5.46 -12.86 1.19
C ILE A 59 -6.26 -13.59 0.11
N ASP A 60 -7.49 -14.01 0.42
CA ASP A 60 -8.31 -14.86 -0.46
C ASP A 60 -8.39 -14.37 -1.91
N ASN A 61 -8.56 -13.05 -2.11
CA ASN A 61 -8.76 -12.44 -3.43
C ASN A 61 -7.60 -11.54 -3.88
N GLY A 62 -6.39 -11.74 -3.35
CA GLY A 62 -5.23 -10.97 -3.78
C GLY A 62 -4.16 -10.83 -2.71
N TRP A 63 -3.60 -9.63 -2.62
CA TRP A 63 -2.54 -9.32 -1.67
C TRP A 63 -2.90 -8.07 -0.87
N ARG A 64 -2.56 -8.09 0.40
CA ARG A 64 -2.56 -6.92 1.28
C ARG A 64 -1.11 -6.55 1.60
N PHE A 65 -0.78 -5.28 1.42
CA PHE A 65 0.52 -4.73 1.74
C PHE A 65 0.37 -3.64 2.78
N THR A 66 1.16 -3.68 3.84
CA THR A 66 1.14 -2.65 4.87
C THR A 66 2.52 -2.02 5.03
N THR A 67 2.62 -0.69 5.02
CA THR A 67 3.90 -0.01 5.20
C THR A 67 4.50 -0.28 6.58
N ILE A 68 5.80 -0.47 6.65
CA ILE A 68 6.55 -0.62 7.89
C ILE A 68 7.30 0.67 8.21
N GLY A 69 7.34 1.05 9.50
CA GLY A 69 8.27 2.08 10.00
C GLY A 69 7.88 3.54 9.69
N ARG A 70 6.64 3.80 9.30
CA ARG A 70 6.09 5.16 9.13
C ARG A 70 5.25 5.58 10.33
N MET A 71 5.02 6.88 10.47
CA MET A 71 4.24 7.44 11.60
C MET A 71 2.80 6.91 11.66
N GLY A 72 2.25 6.52 10.51
CA GLY A 72 1.01 5.75 10.42
C GLY A 72 1.18 4.67 9.35
N ASN A 73 0.43 3.57 9.48
CA ASN A 73 0.46 2.50 8.51
C ASN A 73 -0.46 2.83 7.33
N VAL A 74 0.04 2.61 6.12
CA VAL A 74 -0.76 2.59 4.90
C VAL A 74 -0.95 1.14 4.50
N GLU A 75 -2.20 0.72 4.33
CA GLU A 75 -2.57 -0.56 3.77
C GLU A 75 -2.96 -0.39 2.31
N VAL A 76 -2.47 -1.28 1.44
CA VAL A 76 -2.88 -1.38 0.04
C VAL A 76 -3.35 -2.80 -0.21
N THR A 77 -4.60 -2.95 -0.62
CA THR A 77 -5.15 -4.23 -1.08
C THR A 77 -5.20 -4.24 -2.60
N VAL A 78 -4.58 -5.24 -3.22
CA VAL A 78 -4.48 -5.41 -4.68
C VAL A 78 -5.14 -6.74 -5.08
N PRO A 79 -6.25 -6.72 -5.84
CA PRO A 79 -6.90 -7.92 -6.33
C PRO A 79 -5.99 -8.80 -7.21
N THR A 80 -6.27 -10.11 -7.27
CA THR A 80 -5.51 -11.07 -8.11
C THR A 80 -5.51 -10.76 -9.61
N SER A 81 -6.48 -9.97 -10.09
CA SER A 81 -6.55 -9.54 -11.50
C SER A 81 -5.45 -8.57 -11.93
N TYR A 82 -4.76 -7.92 -10.97
CA TYR A 82 -3.67 -7.00 -11.25
C TYR A 82 -2.34 -7.73 -11.02
N VAL A 83 -1.65 -8.06 -12.11
CA VAL A 83 -0.39 -8.82 -12.09
C VAL A 83 0.68 -8.07 -12.90
N PRO A 84 1.89 -7.88 -12.35
CA PRO A 84 2.28 -8.17 -10.97
C PRO A 84 1.70 -7.15 -9.97
N GLN A 85 1.34 -7.59 -8.76
CA GLN A 85 0.77 -6.73 -7.72
C GLN A 85 1.74 -5.63 -7.26
N ALA A 86 3.05 -5.86 -7.42
CA ALA A 86 4.10 -4.91 -7.11
C ALA A 86 3.99 -3.60 -7.92
N ASP A 87 3.39 -3.63 -9.12
CA ASP A 87 3.20 -2.43 -9.94
C ASP A 87 2.33 -1.38 -9.22
N ALA A 88 1.32 -1.84 -8.49
CA ALA A 88 0.49 -0.94 -7.68
C ALA A 88 1.33 -0.24 -6.59
N LEU A 89 2.28 -0.94 -5.99
CA LEU A 89 3.17 -0.39 -4.96
C LEU A 89 4.16 0.60 -5.56
N VAL A 90 4.69 0.32 -6.76
CA VAL A 90 5.56 1.24 -7.51
C VAL A 90 4.85 2.57 -7.75
N ASP A 91 3.64 2.53 -8.30
CA ASP A 91 2.84 3.73 -8.61
C ASP A 91 2.48 4.55 -7.35
N LEU A 92 2.19 3.86 -6.24
CA LEU A 92 1.79 4.49 -4.98
C LEU A 92 2.98 5.01 -4.16
N SER A 93 4.19 4.55 -4.43
CA SER A 93 5.38 4.86 -3.61
C SER A 93 5.62 6.35 -3.45
N ALA A 94 5.47 7.13 -4.52
CA ALA A 94 5.66 8.59 -4.46
C ALA A 94 4.66 9.29 -3.53
N ALA A 95 3.42 8.81 -3.48
CA ALA A 95 2.40 9.33 -2.56
C ALA A 95 2.69 8.90 -1.11
N VAL A 96 3.05 7.64 -0.91
CA VAL A 96 3.34 7.06 0.42
C VAL A 96 4.60 7.67 1.05
N LYS A 97 5.63 8.00 0.26
CA LYS A 97 6.85 8.67 0.74
C LYS A 97 6.62 10.02 1.41
N LYS A 98 5.51 10.71 1.08
CA LYS A 98 5.16 11.98 1.71
C LYS A 98 4.81 11.81 3.19
N MET A 99 4.47 10.60 3.63
CA MET A 99 4.26 10.31 5.05
C MET A 99 5.61 10.18 5.76
N PRO A 100 5.80 10.88 6.89
CA PRO A 100 7.04 10.82 7.67
C PRO A 100 7.41 9.38 8.01
N GLN A 101 8.65 9.02 7.69
CA GLN A 101 9.27 7.75 8.10
C GLN A 101 9.90 7.95 9.47
N VAL A 102 9.57 7.06 10.40
CA VAL A 102 10.07 7.10 11.79
C VAL A 102 11.20 6.09 11.96
N ARG A 103 11.14 4.96 11.27
CA ARG A 103 12.15 3.92 11.28
C ARG A 103 12.24 3.27 9.90
N SER A 104 13.43 3.00 9.41
CA SER A 104 13.61 2.16 8.22
C SER A 104 13.36 0.68 8.56
N CYS A 105 13.06 -0.14 7.54
CA CYS A 105 13.16 -1.59 7.67
C CYS A 105 14.64 -2.00 7.77
N GLN A 106 15.29 -1.72 8.88
CA GLN A 106 16.64 -2.16 9.23
C GLN A 106 16.71 -2.46 10.73
#